data_AF-A0A117MEG6-F1
#
_entry.id   AF-A0A117MEG6-F1
#
_cell.length_a   1.000
_cell.length_b   1.000
_cell.length_c   1.000
_cell.angle_alpha   90.00
_cell.angle_beta   90.00
_cell.angle_gamma   90.00
#
_symmetry.space_group_name_H-M   'P 1'
#
loop_
_entity.id
_entity.type
_entity.pdbx_description
1 polymer ?
#
loop_
_entity_poly.entity_id
_entity_poly.type
_entity_poly.pdbx_seq_one_letter_code
_entity_poly.pdbx_strand_id
1 'polypeptide(L)'
;MQNQQPVDLNAIAWAAMDQYGFIPGFPPSVLREVGALAAKVFPDTLDDPRDLRSLLWSSIDNHDSRDLDQIEVCEEGPNGEIRVRVAIADVDVYVQKESETDRHAGHNGTSVYTGVTTFPMLPDGQNSSTRRSATGWRGPGPSPGRSRRHPASWSRSSSRTRPPCA
;
A
#
# COMPACT_ATOMS: atom_id res chain seq x y z
N MET A 1 -29.56 19.49 36.11
CA MET A 1 -28.90 19.40 34.79
C MET A 1 -28.09 18.11 34.80
N GLN A 2 -28.50 17.10 34.04
CA GLN A 2 -27.75 15.85 33.95
C GLN A 2 -26.44 16.14 33.22
N ASN A 3 -25.33 15.94 33.91
CA ASN A 3 -23.98 16.06 33.38
C ASN A 3 -23.74 14.88 32.43
N GLN A 4 -24.20 14.98 31.19
CA GLN A 4 -23.90 13.98 30.18
C GLN A 4 -22.41 14.03 29.90
N GLN A 5 -21.70 12.98 30.30
CA GLN A 5 -20.31 12.79 29.94
C GLN A 5 -20.21 12.79 28.41
N PRO A 6 -19.26 13.52 27.81
CA PRO A 6 -19.10 13.54 26.37
C PRO A 6 -18.81 12.12 25.85
N VAL A 7 -19.46 11.75 24.75
CA VAL A 7 -19.27 10.44 24.10
C VAL A 7 -17.88 10.41 23.47
N ASP A 8 -17.02 9.50 23.94
CA ASP A 8 -15.71 9.24 23.34
C ASP A 8 -15.80 8.12 22.29
N LEU A 9 -15.95 8.52 21.03
CA LEU A 9 -16.06 7.59 19.91
C LEU A 9 -14.78 6.79 19.67
N ASN A 10 -13.60 7.32 20.02
CA ASN A 10 -12.34 6.58 19.89
C ASN A 10 -12.28 5.46 20.92
N ALA A 11 -12.60 5.75 22.18
CA ALA A 11 -12.65 4.73 23.23
C ALA A 11 -13.65 3.61 22.89
N ILE A 12 -14.81 3.96 22.31
CA ILE A 12 -15.81 3.00 21.85
C ILE A 12 -15.24 2.12 20.72
N ALA A 13 -14.57 2.71 19.74
CA ALA A 13 -13.98 1.96 18.62
C ALA A 13 -12.91 0.97 19.11
N TRP A 14 -12.04 1.39 20.03
CA TRP A 14 -11.02 0.53 20.64
C TRP A 14 -11.64 -0.62 21.45
N ALA A 15 -12.65 -0.32 22.28
CA ALA A 15 -13.36 -1.33 23.07
C ALA A 15 -14.07 -2.36 22.17
N ALA A 16 -14.64 -1.92 21.04
CA ALA A 16 -15.24 -2.83 20.07
C ALA A 16 -14.20 -3.78 19.45
N MET A 17 -13.01 -3.29 19.10
CA MET A 17 -11.94 -4.16 18.58
C MET A 17 -11.58 -5.27 19.58
N ASP A 18 -11.34 -4.88 20.84
CA ASP A 18 -11.02 -5.83 21.91
C ASP A 18 -12.14 -6.85 22.16
N GLN A 19 -13.39 -6.37 22.22
CA GLN A 19 -14.58 -7.22 22.44
C GLN A 19 -14.72 -8.35 21.40
N TYR A 20 -14.33 -8.09 20.15
CA TYR A 20 -14.44 -9.05 19.05
C TYR A 20 -13.13 -9.79 18.75
N GLY A 21 -12.12 -9.68 19.62
CA GLY A 21 -10.86 -10.42 19.51
C GLY A 21 -9.87 -9.85 18.49
N PHE A 22 -10.09 -8.63 18.00
CA PHE A 22 -9.13 -7.89 17.19
C PHE A 22 -8.06 -7.28 18.08
N ILE A 23 -6.80 -7.24 17.63
CA ILE A 23 -5.70 -6.61 18.35
C ILE A 23 -5.48 -5.20 17.76
N PRO A 24 -6.03 -4.12 18.36
CA PRO A 24 -6.01 -2.78 17.76
C PRO A 24 -4.63 -2.11 17.76
N GLY A 25 -3.77 -2.46 18.72
CA GLY A 25 -2.42 -1.92 18.84
C GLY A 25 -1.37 -2.90 18.38
N PHE A 26 -0.33 -2.41 17.70
CA PHE A 26 0.80 -3.25 17.32
C PHE A 26 1.67 -3.61 18.54
N PRO A 27 2.00 -4.89 18.75
CA PRO A 27 2.95 -5.30 19.76
C PRO A 27 4.34 -4.66 19.55
N PRO A 28 5.13 -4.41 20.61
CA PRO A 28 6.48 -3.89 20.48
C PRO A 28 7.41 -4.76 19.60
N SER A 29 7.16 -6.06 19.48
CA SER A 29 7.92 -6.94 18.58
C SER A 29 7.70 -6.58 17.11
N VAL A 30 6.43 -6.39 16.70
CA VAL A 30 6.03 -5.95 15.37
C VAL A 30 6.64 -4.58 15.03
N LEU A 31 6.53 -3.61 15.95
CA LEU A 31 7.09 -2.26 15.72
C LEU A 31 8.62 -2.27 15.56
N ARG A 32 9.33 -3.11 16.32
CA ARG A 32 10.78 -3.28 16.17
C ARG A 32 11.16 -3.93 14.84
N GLU A 33 10.43 -4.96 14.42
CA GLU A 33 10.65 -5.64 13.15
C GLU A 33 10.51 -4.67 11.97
N VAL A 34 9.41 -3.91 11.94
CA VAL A 34 9.15 -2.93 10.89
C VAL A 34 10.15 -1.77 10.93
N GLY A 35 10.53 -1.29 12.11
CA GLY A 35 11.57 -0.28 12.27
C GLY A 35 12.93 -0.72 11.72
N ALA A 36 13.27 -2.01 11.81
CA ALA A 36 14.50 -2.55 11.25
C ALA A 36 14.47 -2.67 9.71
N LEU A 37 13.29 -2.81 9.11
CA LEU A 37 13.12 -2.85 7.65
C LEU A 37 13.28 -1.47 7.02
N ALA A 38 12.83 -0.40 7.68
CA ALA A 38 12.99 0.96 7.18
C ALA A 38 14.47 1.38 6.96
N ALA A 39 15.40 0.73 7.67
CA ALA A 39 16.84 0.94 7.52
C ALA A 39 17.47 0.12 6.38
N LYS A 40 16.74 -0.85 5.81
CA LYS A 40 17.26 -1.70 4.73
C LYS A 40 17.00 -1.02 3.38
N VAL A 41 18.07 -0.83 2.61
CA VAL A 41 17.96 -0.64 1.16
C VAL A 41 17.73 -2.03 0.58
N PHE A 42 16.54 -2.28 0.05
CA PHE A 42 16.27 -3.52 -0.68
C PHE A 42 17.15 -3.53 -1.94
N PRO A 43 17.99 -4.55 -2.13
CA PRO A 43 18.81 -4.64 -3.34
C PRO A 43 17.90 -4.78 -4.56
N ASP A 44 18.32 -4.19 -5.70
CA ASP A 44 17.63 -4.26 -7.01
C ASP A 44 17.45 -5.70 -7.54
N THR A 45 17.96 -6.69 -6.82
CA THR A 45 18.02 -8.09 -7.21
C THR A 45 16.89 -8.87 -6.56
N LEU A 46 15.67 -8.65 -7.04
CA LEU A 46 14.80 -9.79 -7.28
C LEU A 46 15.32 -10.44 -8.56
N ASP A 47 15.36 -11.77 -8.65
CA ASP A 47 15.75 -12.43 -9.90
C ASP A 47 14.70 -12.11 -10.98
N ASP A 48 15.10 -11.26 -11.94
CA ASP A 48 14.37 -10.89 -13.16
C ASP A 48 12.98 -10.19 -13.01
N PRO A 49 12.84 -9.09 -12.24
CA PRO A 49 11.66 -8.24 -12.35
C PRO A 49 11.67 -7.52 -13.70
N ARG A 50 10.64 -7.74 -14.50
CA ARG A 50 10.41 -6.98 -15.72
C ARG A 50 10.29 -5.50 -15.38
N ASP A 51 11.17 -4.67 -15.93
CA ASP A 51 11.08 -3.21 -15.79
C ASP A 51 9.89 -2.67 -16.59
N LEU A 52 8.89 -2.17 -15.86
CA LEU A 52 7.68 -1.56 -16.41
C LEU A 52 7.53 -0.08 -16.01
N ARG A 53 8.60 0.54 -15.50
CA ARG A 53 8.55 1.92 -14.96
C ARG A 53 8.28 2.98 -16.03
N SER A 54 8.44 2.65 -17.31
CA SER A 54 8.16 3.55 -18.44
C SER A 54 6.67 3.68 -18.78
N LEU A 55 5.81 2.81 -18.24
CA LEU A 55 4.37 2.89 -18.48
C LEU A 55 3.72 4.01 -17.66
N LEU A 56 2.61 4.53 -18.16
CA LEU A 56 1.84 5.61 -17.54
C LEU A 56 0.91 5.08 -16.44
N TRP A 57 1.49 4.47 -15.42
CA TRP A 57 0.74 3.94 -14.27
C TRP A 57 -0.07 5.05 -13.57
N SER A 58 -1.30 4.71 -13.17
CA SER A 58 -2.18 5.52 -12.32
C SER A 58 -2.62 4.72 -11.09
N SER A 59 -3.09 5.44 -10.08
CA SER A 59 -3.81 4.91 -8.91
C SER A 59 -5.07 5.75 -8.78
N ILE A 60 -6.22 5.13 -8.57
CA ILE A 60 -7.50 5.82 -8.38
C ILE A 60 -8.03 5.50 -6.99
N ASP A 61 -7.84 6.44 -6.08
CA ASP A 61 -8.12 6.29 -4.65
C ASP A 61 -8.76 7.56 -4.07
N ASN A 62 -9.29 7.46 -2.86
CA ASN A 62 -9.78 8.63 -2.14
C ASN A 62 -8.61 9.56 -1.75
N HIS A 63 -8.91 10.85 -1.60
CA HIS A 63 -7.90 11.86 -1.28
C HIS A 63 -7.16 11.64 0.05
N ASP A 64 -7.78 10.89 0.96
CA ASP A 64 -7.35 10.55 2.30
C ASP A 64 -6.84 9.10 2.43
N SER A 65 -6.87 8.33 1.33
CA SER A 65 -6.28 6.99 1.28
C SER A 65 -4.79 7.04 1.59
N ARG A 66 -4.34 6.10 2.42
CA ARG A 66 -2.95 6.00 2.88
C ARG A 66 -2.38 4.60 2.64
N ASP A 67 -2.96 3.81 1.78
CA ASP A 67 -2.62 2.41 1.58
C ASP A 67 -2.80 2.08 0.10
N LEU A 68 -2.02 2.77 -0.75
CA LEU A 68 -2.00 2.50 -2.19
C LEU A 68 -1.40 1.11 -2.43
N ASP A 69 -2.26 0.13 -2.67
CA ASP A 69 -1.91 -1.28 -2.83
C ASP A 69 -1.90 -1.73 -4.29
N GLN A 70 -2.36 -0.87 -5.21
CA GLN A 70 -2.45 -1.17 -6.63
C GLN A 70 -2.21 0.04 -7.52
N ILE A 71 -1.77 -0.22 -8.75
CA ILE A 71 -1.70 0.75 -9.84
C ILE A 71 -2.11 0.09 -11.14
N GLU A 72 -2.70 0.85 -12.06
CA GLU A 72 -3.20 0.37 -13.34
C GLU A 72 -2.69 1.18 -14.54
N VAL A 73 -2.62 0.53 -15.70
CA VAL A 73 -2.37 1.19 -16.99
C VAL A 73 -3.11 0.43 -18.09
N CYS A 74 -3.68 1.19 -19.02
CA CYS A 74 -4.37 0.67 -20.20
C CYS A 74 -3.59 1.09 -21.46
N GLU A 75 -3.32 0.13 -22.34
CA GLU A 75 -2.65 0.34 -23.62
C GLU A 75 -3.52 -0.27 -24.73
N GLU A 76 -3.54 0.34 -25.91
CA GLU A 76 -4.11 -0.30 -27.09
C GLU A 76 -3.22 -1.50 -27.51
N GLY A 77 -3.87 -2.61 -27.82
CA GLY A 77 -3.27 -3.82 -28.34
C GLY A 77 -3.21 -3.84 -29.87
N PRO A 78 -2.43 -4.76 -30.45
CA PRO A 78 -2.17 -4.81 -31.89
C PRO A 78 -3.42 -5.01 -32.77
N ASN A 79 -4.53 -5.53 -32.24
CA ASN A 79 -5.76 -5.77 -32.99
C ASN A 79 -6.92 -4.87 -32.52
N GLY A 80 -6.61 -3.74 -31.90
CA GLY A 80 -7.62 -2.80 -31.36
C GLY A 80 -8.24 -3.25 -30.03
N GLU A 81 -7.75 -4.33 -29.42
CA GLU A 81 -8.12 -4.68 -28.05
C GLU A 81 -7.50 -3.70 -27.04
N ILE A 82 -8.07 -3.58 -25.84
CA ILE A 82 -7.43 -2.86 -24.74
C ILE A 82 -6.70 -3.87 -23.85
N ARG A 83 -5.40 -3.64 -23.67
CA ARG A 83 -4.58 -4.36 -22.69
C ARG A 83 -4.58 -3.58 -21.38
N VAL A 84 -5.26 -4.12 -20.38
CA VAL A 84 -5.20 -3.61 -19.00
C VAL A 84 -4.10 -4.35 -18.25
N ARG A 85 -3.26 -3.59 -17.54
CA ARG A 85 -2.30 -4.11 -16.58
C ARG A 85 -2.66 -3.57 -15.20
N VAL A 86 -2.59 -4.44 -14.21
CA VAL A 86 -2.74 -4.11 -12.80
C VAL A 86 -1.48 -4.61 -12.10
N ALA A 87 -0.80 -3.73 -11.38
CA ALA A 87 0.30 -4.09 -10.49
C ALA A 87 -0.16 -3.95 -9.04
N ILE A 88 0.18 -4.92 -8.20
CA ILE A 88 -0.19 -4.98 -6.79
C ILE A 88 1.08 -4.84 -5.95
N ALA A 89 0.97 -4.20 -4.78
CA ALA A 89 2.02 -4.11 -3.76
C ALA A 89 2.59 -5.49 -3.43
N ASP A 90 3.91 -5.61 -3.58
CA ASP A 90 4.66 -6.80 -3.22
C ASP A 90 4.92 -6.79 -1.70
N VAL A 91 3.87 -7.10 -0.93
CA VAL A 91 3.87 -6.99 0.54
C VAL A 91 4.84 -7.99 1.18
N ASP A 92 5.02 -9.16 0.59
CA ASP A 92 5.87 -10.24 1.12
C ASP A 92 7.36 -9.89 1.15
N VAL A 93 7.80 -8.94 0.32
CA VAL A 93 9.15 -8.35 0.36
C VAL A 93 9.41 -7.74 1.73
N TYR A 94 8.39 -7.14 2.35
CA TYR A 94 8.49 -6.47 3.65
C TYR A 94 7.99 -7.35 4.79
N VAL A 95 6.96 -8.16 4.56
CA VAL A 95 6.35 -9.02 5.57
C VAL A 95 6.74 -10.47 5.29
N GLN A 96 7.87 -10.88 5.87
CA GLN A 96 8.38 -12.23 5.69
C GLN A 96 7.47 -13.25 6.39
N LYS A 97 7.24 -14.39 5.73
CA LYS A 97 6.42 -15.46 6.29
C LYS A 97 6.92 -15.89 7.67
N GLU A 98 6.00 -16.13 8.59
CA GLU A 98 6.23 -16.49 10.00
C GLU A 98 6.92 -15.40 10.85
N SER A 99 7.07 -14.17 10.33
CA SER A 99 7.58 -13.04 11.12
C SER A 99 6.56 -12.57 12.17
N GLU A 100 6.96 -11.68 13.07
CA GLU A 100 6.05 -11.11 14.06
C GLU A 100 4.97 -10.29 13.38
N THR A 101 5.34 -9.54 12.34
CA THR A 101 4.39 -8.78 11.51
C THR A 101 3.42 -9.71 10.79
N ASP A 102 3.90 -10.80 10.19
CA ASP A 102 3.06 -11.80 9.51
C ASP A 102 2.07 -12.46 10.47
N ARG A 103 2.53 -12.90 11.65
CA ARG A 103 1.65 -13.51 12.67
C ARG A 103 0.58 -12.55 13.16
N HIS A 104 0.93 -11.28 13.39
CA HIS A 104 -0.04 -10.27 13.80
C HIS A 104 -1.05 -9.97 12.69
N ALA A 105 -0.59 -9.80 11.45
CA ALA A 105 -1.45 -9.63 10.29
C ALA A 105 -2.37 -10.84 10.09
N GLY A 106 -1.86 -12.07 10.28
CA GLY A 106 -2.64 -13.30 10.23
C GLY A 106 -3.68 -13.42 11.33
N HIS A 107 -3.40 -12.90 12.54
CA HIS A 107 -4.38 -12.83 13.63
C HIS A 107 -5.53 -11.87 13.29
N ASN A 108 -5.21 -10.64 12.86
CA ASN A 108 -6.21 -9.61 12.58
C ASN A 108 -6.93 -9.79 11.23
N GLY A 109 -6.25 -10.38 10.24
CA GLY A 109 -6.77 -10.75 8.92
C GLY A 109 -7.10 -9.59 7.96
N THR A 110 -7.43 -8.41 8.48
CA THR A 110 -7.84 -7.25 7.68
C THR A 110 -7.64 -5.92 8.44
N SER A 111 -7.67 -4.81 7.70
CA SER A 111 -7.80 -3.47 8.28
C SER A 111 -9.27 -3.20 8.62
N VAL A 112 -9.52 -2.50 9.73
CA VAL A 112 -10.88 -2.09 10.15
C VAL A 112 -11.04 -0.58 10.09
N TYR A 113 -12.05 -0.12 9.36
CA TYR A 113 -12.36 1.30 9.17
C TYR A 113 -13.64 1.65 9.93
N THR A 114 -13.52 2.33 11.07
CA THR A 114 -14.67 2.69 11.92
C THR A 114 -15.26 4.06 11.61
N GLY A 115 -14.65 4.82 10.70
CA GLY A 115 -14.97 6.23 10.41
C GLY A 115 -14.40 7.23 11.43
N VAL A 116 -13.99 6.76 12.62
CA VAL A 116 -13.32 7.58 13.65
C VAL A 116 -11.85 7.19 13.84
N THR A 117 -11.55 5.90 13.77
CA THR A 117 -10.19 5.34 13.81
C THR A 117 -10.08 4.24 12.76
N THR A 118 -8.98 4.26 12.02
CA THR A 118 -8.56 3.13 11.20
C THR A 118 -7.63 2.26 12.01
N PHE A 119 -7.93 0.96 12.08
CA PHE A 119 -7.06 -0.05 12.67
C PHE A 119 -6.42 -0.85 11.51
N PRO A 120 -5.21 -0.48 11.08
CA PRO A 120 -4.62 -1.10 9.90
C PRO A 120 -4.13 -2.52 10.22
N MET A 121 -4.19 -3.41 9.23
CA MET A 121 -3.65 -4.76 9.33
C MET A 121 -2.13 -4.77 9.50
N LEU A 122 -1.46 -3.85 8.80
CA LEU A 122 -0.01 -3.70 8.81
C LEU A 122 0.37 -2.34 9.40
N PRO A 123 1.48 -2.24 10.14
CA PRO A 123 1.94 -0.96 10.67
C PRO A 123 2.41 -0.05 9.52
N ASP A 124 2.16 1.25 9.66
CA ASP A 124 2.71 2.26 8.77
C ASP A 124 4.24 2.19 8.79
N GLY A 125 4.84 1.68 7.70
CA GLY A 125 6.29 1.50 7.61
C GLY A 125 7.08 2.81 7.58
N GLN A 126 6.45 3.97 7.32
CA GLN A 126 7.15 5.26 7.19
C GLN A 126 6.30 6.48 7.58
N ASN A 127 6.94 7.40 8.31
CA ASN A 127 6.53 8.80 8.50
C ASN A 127 5.98 9.41 7.19
N SER A 128 4.80 10.02 7.29
CA SER A 128 4.07 10.85 6.31
C SER A 128 4.88 11.79 5.39
N SER A 129 6.15 12.08 5.66
CA SER A 129 6.97 13.01 4.86
C SER A 129 7.54 12.45 3.54
N THR A 130 7.74 11.14 3.40
CA THR A 130 8.43 10.57 2.21
C THR A 130 7.47 10.23 1.05
N ARG A 131 6.15 10.21 1.29
CA ARG A 131 5.16 9.88 0.24
C ARG A 131 4.98 10.96 -0.83
N ARG A 132 5.33 12.23 -0.55
CA ARG A 132 5.17 13.32 -1.53
C ARG A 132 6.19 13.30 -2.67
N SER A 133 7.27 12.55 -2.58
CA SER A 133 8.29 12.50 -3.64
C SER A 133 8.02 11.48 -4.75
N ALA A 134 7.06 10.57 -4.57
CA ALA A 134 6.70 9.55 -5.57
C ALA A 134 5.68 10.04 -6.60
N THR A 135 4.83 11.01 -6.24
CA THR A 135 3.92 11.68 -7.19
C THR A 135 4.64 12.85 -7.87
N GLY A 136 5.57 12.52 -8.76
CA GLY A 136 6.28 13.49 -9.61
C GLY A 136 5.41 14.16 -10.68
N TRP A 137 4.15 14.52 -10.39
CA TRP A 137 3.31 15.26 -11.32
C TRP A 137 3.68 16.74 -11.26
N ARG A 138 4.64 17.15 -12.08
CA ARG A 138 4.78 18.54 -12.51
C ARG A 138 4.19 18.63 -13.91
N GLY A 139 3.22 19.52 -14.11
CA GLY A 139 2.65 19.81 -15.42
C GLY A 139 3.72 20.16 -16.46
N PRO A 140 3.37 20.20 -17.76
CA PRO A 140 4.35 20.26 -18.84
C PRO A 140 5.16 21.57 -18.78
N GLY A 141 6.43 21.44 -18.40
CA GLY A 141 7.46 22.46 -18.46
C GLY A 141 8.76 21.82 -18.96
N PRO A 142 9.64 22.58 -19.63
CA PRO A 142 10.57 22.04 -20.61
C PRO A 142 11.71 21.24 -19.97
N SER A 143 12.09 20.13 -20.62
CA SER A 143 13.38 19.45 -20.44
C SER A 143 14.55 20.40 -20.77
N PRO A 144 15.80 20.16 -20.30
CA PRO A 144 16.33 18.94 -19.66
C PRO A 144 17.15 19.18 -18.37
N GLY A 145 17.34 18.12 -17.59
CA GLY A 145 18.33 18.10 -16.50
C GLY A 145 18.30 16.79 -15.73
N ARG A 146 19.22 15.87 -16.05
CA ARG A 146 19.43 14.60 -15.33
C ARG A 146 19.63 14.86 -13.84
N SER A 147 18.73 14.37 -13.00
CA SER A 147 19.06 14.03 -11.61
C SER A 147 18.61 12.59 -11.32
N ARG A 148 19.50 11.86 -10.66
CA ARG A 148 19.41 10.43 -10.38
C ARG A 148 18.16 10.15 -9.54
N ARG A 149 17.30 9.22 -9.98
CA ARG A 149 16.17 8.71 -9.20
C ARG A 149 16.44 7.26 -8.83
N HIS A 150 16.23 6.94 -7.56
CA HIS A 150 16.38 5.59 -7.01
C HIS A 150 15.15 4.71 -7.35
N PRO A 151 15.36 3.40 -7.56
CA PRO A 151 14.36 2.49 -8.13
C PRO A 151 13.39 1.90 -7.10
N ALA A 152 12.16 1.63 -7.54
CA ALA A 152 11.25 0.66 -6.94
C ALA A 152 11.00 -0.45 -7.98
N SER A 153 11.16 -1.71 -7.56
CA SER A 153 10.99 -2.93 -8.37
C SER A 153 9.64 -3.60 -8.04
N TRP A 154 9.02 -4.25 -9.04
CA TRP A 154 7.71 -4.92 -8.90
C TRP A 154 7.74 -6.27 -9.61
N SER A 155 7.06 -7.29 -9.07
CA SER A 155 7.00 -8.64 -9.64
C SER A 155 5.56 -9.07 -9.99
N ARG A 156 5.45 -9.81 -11.11
CA ARG A 156 4.28 -10.55 -11.66
C ARG A 156 3.08 -9.74 -12.20
N SER A 157 2.98 -9.70 -13.54
CA SER A 157 1.74 -9.41 -14.27
C SER A 157 1.03 -10.70 -14.70
N SER A 158 -0.25 -10.87 -14.40
CA SER A 158 -1.09 -11.87 -15.08
C SER A 158 -1.94 -11.18 -16.15
N SER A 159 -1.82 -11.61 -17.40
CA SER A 159 -2.63 -11.09 -18.51
C SER A 159 -3.82 -12.02 -18.75
N ARG A 160 -5.05 -11.50 -18.58
CA ARG A 160 -6.25 -12.15 -19.12
C ARG A 160 -6.75 -11.33 -20.30
N THR A 161 -6.67 -11.89 -21.50
CA THR A 161 -7.32 -11.37 -22.69
C THR A 161 -8.79 -11.81 -22.67
N ARG A 162 -9.73 -10.85 -22.67
CA ARG A 162 -11.13 -11.11 -22.99
C ARG A 162 -11.32 -10.99 -24.51
N PRO A 163 -12.06 -11.90 -25.16
CA PRO A 163 -12.45 -11.71 -26.55
C PRO A 163 -13.43 -10.52 -26.68
N PRO A 164 -13.49 -9.86 -27.84
CA PRO A 164 -14.43 -8.77 -28.09
C PRO A 164 -15.87 -9.25 -27.92
N CYS A 165 -16.71 -8.43 -27.29
CA CYS A 165 -18.16 -8.63 -27.28
C CYS A 165 -18.68 -8.48 -28.73
N ALA A 166 -19.46 -9.48 -29.16
CA ALA A 166 -20.27 -9.42 -30.38
C ALA A 166 -21.49 -8.52 -30.19
#